data_AF-A0A2H9RJ10-F1
#
_entry.id   AF-A0A2H9RJ10-F1
#
_cell.length_a   1.000
_cell.length_b   1.000
_cell.length_c   1.000
_cell.angle_alpha   90.00
_cell.angle_beta   90.00
_cell.angle_gamma   90.00
#
_symmetry.space_group_name_H-M   'P 1'
#
loop_
_entity.id
_entity.type
_entity.pdbx_description
1 polymer ?
#
loop_
_entity_poly.entity_id
_entity_poly.type
_entity_poly.pdbx_seq_one_letter_code
_entity_poly.pdbx_strand_id
1 'polypeptide(L)'
;MEWKKILVDDYLSLILFKDIVYTLKIKDPVLLERIVIETAKFSTQRFSYVSLSKRMDANRETIKLYLYYLSVSMLVFVSDIYSKNRKAMERSEKKIYFWE
;
A
#
# COMPACT_ATOMS: atom_id res chain seq x y z
N MET A 1 17.78 -0.84 -21.78
CA MET A 1 16.66 -1.29 -20.91
C MET A 1 17.01 -1.19 -19.42
N GLU A 2 18.25 -1.45 -19.02
CA GLU A 2 18.71 -1.38 -17.61
C GLU A 2 18.58 0.01 -16.96
N TRP A 3 18.95 1.07 -17.68
CA TRP A 3 18.81 2.47 -17.21
C TRP A 3 17.38 2.87 -16.83
N LYS A 4 16.37 2.38 -17.54
CA LYS A 4 14.95 2.67 -17.22
C LYS A 4 14.58 2.05 -15.88
N LYS A 5 15.04 0.82 -15.63
CA LYS A 5 14.78 0.12 -14.37
C LYS A 5 15.44 0.83 -13.20
N ILE A 6 16.72 1.20 -13.34
CA ILE A 6 17.45 1.97 -12.34
C ILE A 6 16.73 3.28 -12.03
N LEU A 7 16.33 4.04 -13.05
CA LEU A 7 15.59 5.29 -12.85
C LEU A 7 14.28 5.07 -12.10
N VAL A 8 13.48 4.06 -12.47
CA VAL A 8 12.21 3.76 -11.78
C VAL A 8 12.45 3.39 -10.32
N ASP A 9 13.44 2.53 -10.05
CA ASP A 9 13.78 2.09 -8.70
C ASP A 9 14.30 3.28 -7.85
N ASP A 10 15.12 4.16 -8.45
CA ASP A 10 15.62 5.38 -7.80
C ASP A 10 14.49 6.38 -7.51
N TYR A 11 13.59 6.62 -8.46
CA TYR A 11 12.44 7.52 -8.26
C TYR A 11 11.50 6.98 -7.18
N LEU A 12 11.19 5.69 -7.20
CA LEU A 12 10.37 5.07 -6.17
C LEU A 12 11.03 5.21 -4.79
N SER A 13 12.34 4.95 -4.71
CA SER A 13 13.10 5.11 -3.47
C SER A 13 13.06 6.56 -2.97
N LEU A 14 13.22 7.55 -3.85
CA LEU A 14 13.11 8.96 -3.48
C LEU A 14 11.71 9.29 -2.96
N ILE A 15 10.64 8.89 -3.66
CA ILE A 15 9.26 9.15 -3.21
C ILE A 15 9.02 8.49 -1.84
N LEU A 16 9.40 7.22 -1.67
CA LEU A 16 9.15 6.50 -0.43
C LEU A 16 9.95 7.09 0.73
N PHE A 17 11.28 7.18 0.60
CA PHE A 17 12.15 7.50 1.72
C PHE A 17 12.30 9.01 1.96
N LYS A 18 12.34 9.81 0.89
CA LYS A 18 12.54 11.25 1.01
C LYS A 18 11.24 12.00 1.24
N ASP A 19 10.15 11.61 0.56
CA ASP A 19 8.91 12.36 0.64
C ASP A 19 7.96 11.77 1.69
N ILE A 20 7.64 10.48 1.59
CA ILE A 20 6.61 9.86 2.44
C ILE A 20 7.15 9.58 3.85
N VAL A 21 8.27 8.86 3.97
CA VAL A 21 8.85 8.48 5.27
C VAL A 21 9.19 9.70 6.10
N TYR A 22 9.81 10.71 5.50
CA TYR A 22 10.17 11.95 6.16
C TYR A 22 8.94 12.77 6.59
N THR A 23 8.01 13.04 5.66
CA THR A 23 6.85 13.91 5.91
C THR A 23 5.88 13.27 6.91
N LEU A 24 5.61 11.98 6.77
CA LEU A 24 4.63 11.26 7.60
C LEU A 24 5.26 10.60 8.84
N LYS A 25 6.57 10.79 9.05
CA LYS A 25 7.32 10.27 10.20
C LYS A 25 7.11 8.76 10.39
N ILE A 26 7.29 8.02 9.30
CA ILE A 26 7.09 6.57 9.26
C ILE A 26 8.11 5.89 10.18
N LYS A 27 7.60 5.09 11.13
CA LYS A 27 8.44 4.38 12.11
C LYS A 27 9.24 3.24 11.50
N ASP A 28 8.64 2.51 10.55
CA ASP A 28 9.26 1.37 9.89
C ASP A 28 9.21 1.55 8.36
N PRO A 29 10.23 2.23 7.79
CA PRO A 29 10.31 2.47 6.36
C PRO A 29 10.41 1.19 5.53
N VAL A 30 11.03 0.14 6.09
CA VAL A 30 11.23 -1.14 5.39
C VAL A 30 9.89 -1.88 5.24
N LEU A 31 9.06 -1.86 6.28
CA LEU A 31 7.70 -2.39 6.17
C LEU A 31 6.86 -1.61 5.15
N LEU A 32 6.99 -0.28 5.09
CA LEU A 32 6.27 0.54 4.11
C LEU A 32 6.66 0.15 2.66
N GLU A 33 7.96 0.06 2.38
CA GLU A 33 8.47 -0.35 1.08
C GLU A 33 7.99 -1.75 0.69
N ARG A 34 8.05 -2.72 1.63
CA ARG A 34 7.53 -4.08 1.40
C ARG A 34 6.05 -4.07 1.05
N ILE A 35 5.24 -3.24 1.72
CA ILE A 35 3.82 -3.09 1.40
C ILE A 35 3.67 -2.57 -0.04
N VAL A 36 4.42 -1.55 -0.44
CA VAL A 36 4.35 -0.98 -1.80
C VAL A 36 4.67 -2.03 -2.86
N ILE A 37 5.79 -2.73 -2.71
CA ILE A 37 6.20 -3.80 -3.63
C ILE A 37 5.11 -4.88 -3.74
N GLU A 38 4.51 -5.26 -2.62
CA GLU A 38 3.44 -6.25 -2.60
C GLU A 38 2.18 -5.73 -3.29
N THR A 39 1.76 -4.49 -3.00
CA THR A 39 0.60 -3.88 -3.68
C THR A 39 0.79 -3.77 -5.19
N ALA A 40 2.01 -3.54 -5.66
CA ALA A 40 2.32 -3.53 -7.10
C ALA A 40 2.14 -4.94 -7.72
N LYS A 41 2.65 -5.99 -7.05
CA LYS A 41 2.55 -7.39 -7.55
C LYS A 41 1.11 -7.89 -7.72
N PHE A 42 0.19 -7.45 -6.86
CA PHE A 42 -1.22 -7.88 -6.90
C PHE A 42 -2.18 -6.73 -7.18
N SER A 43 -1.73 -5.70 -7.89
CA SER A 43 -2.59 -4.62 -8.36
C SER A 43 -3.84 -5.19 -9.04
N THR A 44 -5.00 -4.57 -8.78
CA THR A 44 -6.36 -4.98 -9.18
C THR A 44 -6.95 -6.22 -8.52
N GLN A 45 -6.18 -6.95 -7.70
CA GLN A 45 -6.67 -8.13 -6.98
C GLN A 45 -7.45 -7.75 -5.71
N ARG A 46 -8.26 -8.71 -5.22
CA ARG A 46 -8.96 -8.60 -3.95
C ARG A 46 -8.04 -8.92 -2.79
N PHE A 47 -8.15 -8.16 -1.70
CA PHE A 47 -7.42 -8.41 -0.47
C PHE A 47 -8.30 -8.10 0.75
N SER A 48 -7.89 -8.63 1.91
CA SER A 48 -8.37 -8.17 3.21
C SER A 48 -7.19 -7.64 4.03
N TYR A 49 -7.44 -6.71 4.96
CA TYR A 49 -6.37 -6.27 5.87
C TYR A 49 -5.79 -7.42 6.70
N VAL A 50 -6.59 -8.45 6.98
CA VAL A 50 -6.15 -9.65 7.73
C VAL A 50 -5.21 -10.52 6.89
N SER A 51 -5.52 -10.73 5.61
CA SER A 51 -4.65 -11.52 4.74
C SER A 51 -3.33 -10.79 4.46
N LEU A 52 -3.37 -9.46 4.29
CA LEU A 52 -2.18 -8.66 4.09
C LEU A 52 -1.32 -8.56 5.36
N SER A 53 -1.93 -8.41 6.54
CA SER A 53 -1.19 -8.37 7.81
C SER A 53 -0.44 -9.67 8.09
N LYS A 54 -1.07 -10.82 7.80
CA LYS A 54 -0.42 -12.13 7.91
C LYS A 54 0.75 -12.28 6.94
N ARG A 55 0.58 -11.83 5.69
CA ARG A 55 1.64 -11.92 4.67
C ARG A 55 2.84 -11.02 5.01
N MET A 56 2.58 -9.85 5.57
CA MET A 56 3.63 -8.88 5.91
C MET A 56 4.29 -9.13 7.26
N ASP A 57 3.72 -10.03 8.07
CA ASP A 57 4.05 -10.25 9.48
C ASP A 57 4.03 -8.95 10.29
N ALA A 58 2.91 -8.22 10.17
CA ALA A 58 2.76 -6.90 10.78
C ALA A 58 1.38 -6.71 11.39
N ASN A 59 1.27 -5.78 12.35
CA ASN A 59 -0.01 -5.45 12.97
C ASN A 59 -1.01 -4.91 11.93
N ARG A 60 -2.26 -5.38 11.98
CA ARG A 60 -3.32 -4.98 11.05
C ARG A 60 -3.58 -3.47 11.01
N GLU A 61 -3.51 -2.80 12.16
CA GLU A 61 -3.72 -1.35 12.23
C GLU A 61 -2.53 -0.59 11.62
N THR A 62 -1.30 -1.11 11.76
CA THR A 62 -0.13 -0.59 11.03
C THR A 62 -0.31 -0.73 9.52
N ILE A 63 -0.79 -1.89 9.05
CA ILE A 63 -1.08 -2.10 7.61
C ILE A 63 -2.11 -1.08 7.10
N LYS A 64 -3.21 -0.88 7.82
CA LYS A 64 -4.22 0.11 7.44
C LYS A 64 -3.64 1.52 7.41
N LEU A 65 -2.84 1.87 8.41
CA LEU A 65 -2.20 3.18 8.51
C LEU A 65 -1.25 3.44 7.34
N TYR A 66 -0.41 2.46 7.00
CA TYR A 66 0.56 2.59 5.90
C TYR A 66 -0.14 2.60 4.55
N LEU A 67 -1.18 1.78 4.35
CA LEU A 67 -2.00 1.87 3.13
C LEU A 67 -2.72 3.22 3.02
N TYR A 68 -3.19 3.78 4.14
CA TYR A 68 -3.76 5.13 4.17
C TYR A 68 -2.72 6.18 3.75
N TYR A 69 -1.50 6.11 4.28
CA TYR A 69 -0.40 6.99 3.88
C TYR A 69 -0.09 6.91 2.39
N LEU A 70 0.01 5.70 1.85
CA LEU A 70 0.21 5.49 0.42
C LEU A 70 -0.96 6.01 -0.43
N SER A 71 -2.19 5.96 0.11
CA SER A 71 -3.39 6.48 -0.56
C SER A 71 -3.41 7.99 -0.61
N VAL A 72 -3.10 8.68 0.49
CA VAL A 72 -3.03 10.15 0.47
C VAL A 72 -1.84 10.66 -0.35
N SER A 73 -0.81 9.84 -0.55
CA SER A 73 0.32 10.09 -1.45
C SER A 73 0.08 9.66 -2.90
N MET A 74 -1.14 9.25 -3.27
CA MET A 74 -1.53 8.85 -4.63
C MET A 74 -0.73 7.67 -5.23
N LEU A 75 -0.08 6.85 -4.40
CA LEU A 75 0.64 5.65 -4.86
C LEU A 75 -0.24 4.41 -4.89
N VAL A 76 -1.20 4.31 -3.97
CA VAL A 76 -2.06 3.14 -3.82
C VAL A 76 -3.50 3.57 -3.63
N PHE A 77 -4.45 2.94 -4.31
CA PHE A 77 -5.87 3.17 -4.09
C PHE A 77 -6.54 1.92 -3.54
N VAL A 78 -7.40 2.09 -2.55
CA VAL A 78 -8.22 1.01 -1.98
C VAL A 78 -9.68 1.31 -2.28
N SER A 79 -10.35 0.36 -2.94
CA SER A 79 -11.76 0.47 -3.29
C SER A 79 -12.60 -0.55 -2.53
N ASP A 80 -13.67 -0.07 -1.91
CA ASP A 80 -14.65 -0.90 -1.23
C ASP A 80 -15.63 -1.55 -2.21
N ILE A 81 -16.10 -2.75 -1.85
CA ILE A 81 -17.24 -3.35 -2.53
C ILE A 81 -18.50 -2.58 -2.11
N TYR A 82 -19.30 -2.19 -3.09
CA TYR A 82 -20.60 -1.57 -2.80
C TYR A 82 -21.49 -2.54 -2.03
N SER A 83 -22.00 -2.09 -0.88
CA SER A 83 -23.03 -2.78 -0.12
C SER A 83 -23.90 -1.76 0.60
N LYS A 84 -25.19 -2.07 0.75
CA LYS A 84 -26.14 -1.23 1.51
C LYS A 84 -25.80 -1.16 3.01
N ASN A 85 -25.02 -2.13 3.52
CA ASN A 85 -24.63 -2.19 4.91
C ASN A 85 -23.14 -1.85 5.09
N ARG A 86 -22.86 -0.72 5.75
CA ARG A 86 -21.50 -0.23 6.02
C ARG A 86 -20.63 -1.25 6.79
N LYS A 87 -21.19 -1.93 7.79
CA LYS A 87 -20.44 -2.96 8.54
C LYS A 87 -20.06 -4.16 7.66
N ALA A 88 -20.87 -4.44 6.65
CA ALA A 88 -20.54 -5.48 5.67
C ALA A 88 -19.43 -5.01 4.71
N MET A 89 -19.43 -3.74 4.28
CA MET A 89 -18.36 -3.16 3.46
C MET A 89 -17.01 -3.12 4.18
N GLU A 90 -17.01 -2.84 5.48
CA GLU A 90 -15.78 -2.82 6.28
C GLU A 90 -15.13 -4.20 6.40
N ARG A 91 -15.96 -5.27 6.41
CA ARG A 91 -15.52 -6.66 6.55
C ARG A 91 -15.23 -7.34 5.22
N SER A 92 -15.81 -6.84 4.12
CA SER A 92 -15.61 -7.42 2.80
C SER A 92 -14.17 -7.22 2.32
N GLU A 93 -13.74 -8.11 1.44
CA GLU A 93 -12.53 -7.89 0.66
C GLU A 93 -12.63 -6.57 -0.11
N LYS A 94 -11.48 -5.94 -0.31
CA LYS A 94 -11.32 -4.67 -1.01
C LYS A 94 -10.47 -4.91 -2.24
N LYS A 95 -10.57 -4.03 -3.23
CA LYS A 95 -9.63 -4.02 -4.34
C LYS A 95 -8.53 -3.01 -4.07
N ILE A 96 -7.30 -3.40 -4.38
CA ILE A 96 -6.14 -2.53 -4.28
C ILE A 96 -5.57 -2.25 -5.66
N TYR A 97 -5.13 -1.03 -5.87
CA TYR A 97 -4.56 -0.57 -7.13
C TYR A 97 -3.27 0.15 -6.82
N PHE A 98 -2.18 -0.31 -7.40
CA PHE A 98 -0.95 0.47 -7.45
C PHE A 98 -1.04 1.43 -8.65
N TRP A 99 -0.68 2.69 -8.43
CA TRP A 99 -0.67 3.71 -9.48
C TRP A 99 0.64 3.61 -10.27
N GLU A 100 0.55 3.07 -11.50
CA GLU A 100 1.65 2.95 -12.48
C GLU A 100 1.67 4.11 -13.48
#